data_AF-A0A7U9X4C8-F1
#
_entry.id   AF-A0A7U9X4C8-F1
#
_cell.length_a   1.000
_cell.length_b   1.000
_cell.length_c   1.000
_cell.angle_alpha   90.00
_cell.angle_beta   90.00
_cell.angle_gamma   90.00
#
_symmetry.space_group_name_H-M   'P 1'
#
loop_
_entity.id
_entity.type
_entity.pdbx_description
1 polymer ?
#
loop_
_entity_poly.entity_id
_entity_poly.type
_entity_poly.pdbx_seq_one_letter_code
_entity_poly.pdbx_strand_id
1 'polypeptide(L)'
;MAIYREVRTEVYCDICGEQIVAFKDAGRTGGVSRDWVAYFARQEGCATGKKVICKSCRISRRIEKCSLQKKCGAAGVDGSGACLGFGKEFDDEPIEQCKRCIACTSFDWEEEKQRLSIEGRHRKRGRQ
;
A
#
# COMPACT_ATOMS: atom_id res chain seq x y z
N MET A 1 20.29 -28.67 -29.51
CA MET A 1 19.75 -28.57 -28.14
C MET A 1 18.95 -27.28 -28.04
N ALA A 2 17.70 -27.34 -27.58
CA ALA A 2 16.92 -26.14 -27.33
C ALA A 2 17.40 -25.47 -26.04
N ILE A 3 17.70 -24.17 -26.08
CA ILE A 3 18.02 -23.38 -24.89
C ILE A 3 16.72 -22.80 -24.38
N TYR A 4 16.33 -23.15 -23.16
CA TYR A 4 15.21 -22.53 -22.47
C TYR A 4 15.70 -21.34 -21.64
N ARG A 5 14.96 -20.24 -21.67
CA ARG A 5 15.26 -19.02 -20.91
C ARG A 5 14.05 -18.69 -20.03
N GLU A 6 14.28 -18.63 -18.73
CA GLU A 6 13.31 -18.10 -17.77
C GLU A 6 13.67 -16.67 -17.42
N VAL A 7 12.65 -15.79 -17.42
CA VAL A 7 12.78 -14.43 -16.89
C VAL A 7 11.87 -14.34 -15.67
N ARG A 8 12.45 -13.98 -14.52
CA ARG A 8 11.73 -13.73 -13.27
C ARG A 8 11.79 -12.25 -12.95
N THR A 9 10.69 -11.71 -12.47
CA THR A 9 10.61 -10.31 -12.05
C THR A 9 10.08 -10.27 -10.64
N GLU A 10 10.89 -9.78 -9.71
CA GLU A 10 10.60 -9.75 -8.28
C GLU A 10 10.77 -8.34 -7.76
N VAL A 11 9.87 -7.93 -6.87
CA VAL A 11 9.83 -6.61 -6.26
C VAL A 11 10.06 -6.74 -4.77
N TYR A 12 11.01 -5.98 -4.27
CA TYR A 12 11.35 -5.95 -2.85
C TYR A 12 11.13 -4.56 -2.28
N CYS A 13 10.89 -4.50 -0.97
CA CYS A 13 10.88 -3.26 -0.22
C CYS A 13 12.32 -2.76 0.02
N ASP A 14 12.60 -1.51 -0.33
CA ASP A 14 13.92 -0.89 -0.11
C ASP A 14 14.25 -0.62 1.38
N ILE A 15 13.28 -0.82 2.28
CA ILE A 15 13.44 -0.57 3.73
C ILE A 15 13.61 -1.88 4.50
N CYS A 16 12.65 -2.80 4.39
CA CYS A 16 12.67 -4.06 5.13
C CYS A 16 13.17 -5.27 4.33
N GLY A 17 13.36 -5.14 3.00
CA GLY A 17 13.77 -6.25 2.15
C GLY A 17 12.68 -7.29 1.86
N GLU A 18 11.45 -7.08 2.36
CA GLU A 18 10.34 -8.00 2.14
C GLU A 18 9.93 -8.06 0.67
N GLN A 19 9.63 -9.28 0.19
CA GLN A 19 9.13 -9.50 -1.16
C GLN A 19 7.67 -9.05 -1.25
N ILE A 20 7.39 -8.12 -2.16
CA ILE A 20 6.06 -7.54 -2.34
C ILE A 20 5.30 -8.30 -3.43
N VAL A 21 5.92 -8.46 -4.60
CA VAL A 21 5.32 -9.13 -5.76
C VAL A 21 6.37 -9.96 -6.47
N ALA A 22 6.04 -11.18 -6.84
CA ALA A 22 6.88 -12.05 -7.66
C ALA A 22 6.09 -12.55 -8.87
N PHE A 23 6.62 -12.29 -10.07
CA PHE A 23 6.06 -12.77 -11.33
C PHE A 23 6.86 -14.00 -11.76
N LYS A 24 6.37 -15.19 -11.36
CA LYS A 24 7.03 -16.49 -11.60
C LYS A 24 6.79 -17.03 -13.01
N ASP A 25 5.63 -16.71 -13.61
CA ASP A 25 5.22 -17.24 -14.92
C ASP A 25 5.55 -16.31 -16.11
N ALA A 26 6.30 -15.22 -15.88
CA ALA A 26 6.74 -14.31 -16.94
C ALA A 26 7.62 -15.00 -18.01
N GLY A 27 8.14 -16.20 -17.72
CA GLY A 27 8.85 -17.02 -18.69
C GLY A 27 8.03 -17.46 -19.91
N ARG A 28 6.68 -17.41 -19.86
CA ARG A 28 5.80 -17.75 -21.00
C ARG A 28 5.40 -16.53 -21.85
N THR A 29 5.50 -15.32 -21.30
CA THR A 29 5.05 -14.05 -21.93
C THR A 29 6.16 -12.99 -22.07
N GLY A 30 7.39 -13.30 -21.67
CA GLY A 30 8.46 -12.32 -21.55
C GLY A 30 8.39 -11.56 -20.22
N GLY A 31 9.54 -11.05 -19.76
CA GLY A 31 9.64 -10.30 -18.50
C GLY A 31 8.61 -9.17 -18.40
N VAL A 32 8.22 -8.82 -17.18
CA VAL A 32 7.18 -7.81 -16.93
C VAL A 32 7.78 -6.40 -16.99
N SER A 33 7.10 -5.46 -17.64
CA SER A 33 7.58 -4.08 -17.73
C SER A 33 7.60 -3.40 -16.36
N ARG A 34 8.52 -2.43 -16.18
CA ARG A 34 8.64 -1.68 -14.92
C ARG A 34 7.33 -0.97 -14.53
N ASP A 35 6.61 -0.44 -15.51
CA ASP A 35 5.33 0.25 -15.26
C ASP A 35 4.24 -0.71 -14.80
N TRP A 36 4.20 -1.92 -15.37
CA TRP A 36 3.25 -2.95 -14.96
C TRP A 36 3.55 -3.44 -13.54
N VAL A 37 4.82 -3.70 -13.26
CA VAL A 37 5.29 -4.05 -11.91
C VAL A 37 4.93 -2.94 -10.90
N ALA A 38 5.15 -1.67 -11.26
CA ALA A 38 4.83 -0.53 -10.41
C ALA A 38 3.33 -0.38 -10.16
N TYR A 39 2.49 -0.69 -11.16
CA TYR A 39 1.04 -0.69 -11.05
C TYR A 39 0.56 -1.77 -10.06
N PHE A 40 1.01 -3.02 -10.22
CA PHE A 40 0.64 -4.12 -9.32
C PHE A 40 1.11 -3.88 -7.89
N ALA A 41 2.35 -3.40 -7.70
CA ALA A 41 2.83 -3.07 -6.37
C ALA A 41 2.00 -1.96 -5.69
N ARG A 42 1.47 -0.97 -6.43
CA ARG A 42 0.56 0.04 -5.88
C ARG A 42 -0.78 -0.53 -5.47
N GLN A 43 -1.30 -1.51 -6.20
CA GLN A 43 -2.53 -2.22 -5.82
C GLN A 43 -2.38 -2.99 -4.49
N GLU A 44 -1.19 -3.48 -4.20
CA GLU A 44 -0.84 -4.08 -2.90
C GLU A 44 -0.54 -3.04 -1.80
N GLY A 45 -0.84 -1.75 -2.05
CA GLY A 45 -0.70 -0.66 -1.09
C GLY A 45 0.70 -0.04 -0.99
N CYS A 46 1.63 -0.49 -1.84
CA CYS A 46 3.02 -0.03 -1.81
C CYS A 46 3.17 1.35 -2.46
N ALA A 47 4.17 2.11 -2.00
CA ALA A 47 4.58 3.34 -2.66
C ALA A 47 5.67 3.02 -3.68
N THR A 48 5.39 3.21 -4.97
CA THR A 48 6.36 3.06 -6.05
C THR A 48 6.71 4.42 -6.64
N GLY A 49 7.93 4.87 -6.39
CA GLY A 49 8.49 6.13 -6.90
C GLY A 49 10.00 6.00 -7.09
N LYS A 50 10.78 6.94 -6.53
CA LYS A 50 12.25 6.80 -6.46
C LYS A 50 12.71 5.60 -5.62
N LYS A 51 11.87 5.19 -4.67
CA LYS A 51 12.04 4.00 -3.81
C LYS A 51 10.74 3.19 -3.82
N VAL A 52 10.87 1.88 -3.63
CA VAL A 52 9.75 0.95 -3.41
C VAL A 52 9.62 0.70 -1.91
N ILE A 53 8.46 1.06 -1.35
CA ILE A 53 8.19 0.91 0.08
C ILE A 53 6.93 0.06 0.25
N CYS A 54 7.04 -1.05 1.00
CA CYS A 54 5.90 -1.91 1.29
C CYS A 54 4.84 -1.21 2.14
N LYS A 55 3.63 -1.78 2.15
CA LYS A 55 2.49 -1.28 2.92
C LYS A 55 2.84 -1.06 4.39
N SER A 56 3.45 -2.05 5.04
CA SER A 56 3.80 -2.01 6.46
C SER A 56 4.79 -0.87 6.76
N CYS A 57 5.91 -0.79 6.03
CA CYS A 57 6.89 0.28 6.20
C CYS A 57 6.30 1.67 5.92
N ARG A 58 5.36 1.76 4.98
CA ARG A 58 4.65 3.01 4.65
C ARG A 58 3.74 3.45 5.81
N ILE A 59 3.07 2.51 6.46
CA ILE A 59 2.22 2.75 7.65
C ILE A 59 3.09 3.19 8.83
N SER A 60 4.13 2.43 9.19
CA SER A 60 5.02 2.75 10.31
C SER A 60 5.65 4.14 10.17
N ARG A 61 6.14 4.49 8.98
CA ARG A 61 6.74 5.80 8.73
C ARG A 61 5.71 6.94 8.75
N ARG A 62 4.43 6.64 8.50
CA ARG A 62 3.34 7.63 8.63
C ARG A 62 2.98 7.85 10.09
N ILE A 63 2.97 6.79 10.90
CA ILE A 63 2.79 6.83 12.37
C ILE A 63 3.88 7.69 13.01
N GLU A 64 5.17 7.45 12.70
CA GLU A 64 6.30 8.25 13.21
C GLU A 64 6.18 9.76 12.92
N LYS A 65 5.61 10.10 11.77
CA LYS A 65 5.42 11.50 11.34
C LYS A 65 4.10 12.10 11.77
N CYS A 66 3.24 11.33 12.45
CA CYS A 66 1.93 11.78 12.86
C CYS A 66 2.06 12.93 13.86
N SER A 67 1.56 14.12 13.50
CA SER A 67 1.57 15.29 14.37
C SER A 67 0.69 15.09 15.60
N LEU A 68 -0.38 14.30 15.49
CA LEU A 68 -1.27 13.98 16.61
C LEU A 68 -0.56 13.11 17.65
N GLN A 69 0.21 12.11 17.22
CA GLN A 69 0.99 11.30 18.16
C GLN A 69 2.04 12.12 18.91
N LYS A 70 2.63 13.12 18.24
CA LYS A 70 3.57 14.05 18.87
C LYS A 70 2.91 15.00 19.87
N LYS A 71 1.62 15.29 19.72
CA LYS A 71 0.88 16.26 20.55
C LYS A 71 0.10 15.61 21.69
N CYS A 72 -0.52 14.46 21.43
CA CYS A 72 -1.49 13.82 22.31
C CYS A 72 -1.00 12.49 22.89
N GLY A 73 0.24 12.07 22.60
CA GLY A 73 0.79 10.77 23.02
C GLY A 73 0.59 9.67 21.98
N ALA A 74 1.11 8.47 22.21
CA ALA A 74 0.98 7.36 21.27
C ALA A 74 -0.46 6.82 21.25
N ALA A 75 -1.10 6.81 20.08
CA ALA A 75 -2.37 6.11 19.89
C ALA A 75 -2.16 4.61 20.01
N GLY A 76 -3.20 3.89 20.47
CA GLY A 76 -3.17 2.44 20.49
C GLY A 76 -2.91 1.86 19.09
N VAL A 77 -2.20 0.74 19.05
CA VAL A 77 -1.96 -0.04 17.83
C VAL A 77 -2.77 -1.31 17.91
N ASP A 78 -3.32 -1.75 16.77
CA ASP A 78 -3.96 -3.05 16.68
C ASP A 78 -2.91 -4.17 16.60
N GLY A 79 -3.35 -5.43 16.65
CA GLY A 79 -2.48 -6.59 16.49
C GLY A 79 -1.82 -6.70 15.11
N SER A 80 -2.23 -5.88 14.13
CA SER A 80 -1.64 -5.82 12.78
C SER A 80 -0.62 -4.70 12.62
N GLY A 81 -0.39 -3.88 13.65
CA GLY A 81 0.52 -2.73 13.65
C GLY A 81 -0.07 -1.46 13.04
N ALA A 82 -1.38 -1.42 12.76
CA ALA A 82 -2.10 -0.24 12.34
C ALA A 82 -2.55 0.62 13.53
N CYS A 83 -2.62 1.92 13.31
CA CYS A 83 -3.02 2.92 14.30
C CYS A 83 -4.54 2.86 14.52
N LEU A 84 -5.00 2.73 15.77
CA LEU A 84 -6.42 2.81 16.11
C LEU A 84 -7.00 4.22 15.96
N GLY A 85 -6.12 5.22 15.82
CA GLY A 85 -6.49 6.62 15.74
C GLY A 85 -6.73 7.22 17.13
N PHE A 86 -7.12 8.49 17.15
CA PHE A 86 -7.50 9.19 18.38
C PHE A 86 -9.01 9.36 18.36
N GLY A 87 -9.69 8.88 19.40
CA GLY A 87 -11.10 9.17 19.65
C GLY A 87 -11.31 10.50 20.36
N LYS A 88 -12.57 10.91 20.51
CA LYS A 88 -12.95 11.95 21.47
C LYS A 88 -13.25 11.29 22.83
N GLU A 89 -13.23 12.06 23.91
CA GLU A 89 -13.39 11.57 25.29
C GLU A 89 -14.67 10.74 25.56
N PHE A 90 -15.66 10.78 24.66
CA PHE A 90 -16.92 10.03 24.75
C PHE A 90 -17.27 9.30 23.44
N ASP A 91 -16.32 9.14 22.53
CA ASP A 91 -16.57 8.59 21.20
C ASP A 91 -15.43 7.63 20.82
N ASP A 92 -15.76 6.35 20.70
CA ASP A 92 -14.83 5.29 20.30
C ASP A 92 -14.42 5.41 18.82
N GLU A 93 -15.07 6.30 18.06
CA GLU A 93 -14.68 6.56 16.68
C GLU A 93 -13.43 7.45 16.56
N PRO A 94 -12.46 7.06 15.71
CA PRO A 94 -11.30 7.89 15.43
C PRO A 94 -11.72 9.20 14.76
N ILE A 95 -11.08 10.32 15.11
CA ILE A 95 -11.36 11.62 14.49
C ILE A 95 -11.26 11.54 12.96
N GLU A 96 -12.02 12.39 12.25
CA GLU A 96 -12.09 12.41 10.78
C GLU A 96 -10.72 12.50 10.08
N GLN A 97 -9.73 13.14 10.71
CA GLN A 97 -8.36 13.18 10.19
C GLN A 97 -7.65 11.82 10.24
N CYS A 98 -7.91 11.02 11.28
CA CYS A 98 -7.40 9.67 11.43
C CYS A 98 -8.09 8.71 10.45
N LYS A 99 -9.41 8.80 10.27
CA LYS A 99 -10.16 7.96 9.30
C LYS A 99 -9.59 8.04 7.87
N ARG A 100 -9.09 9.20 7.45
CA ARG A 100 -8.46 9.41 6.13
C ARG A 100 -6.98 9.03 6.07
N CYS A 101 -6.37 8.65 7.19
CA CYS A 101 -4.96 8.33 7.26
C CYS A 101 -4.71 6.89 6.86
N ILE A 102 -3.81 6.66 5.91
CA ILE A 102 -3.40 5.31 5.46
C ILE A 102 -2.92 4.38 6.59
N ALA A 103 -2.51 4.95 7.72
CA ALA A 103 -2.04 4.21 8.86
C ALA A 103 -3.16 3.81 9.83
N CYS A 104 -4.37 4.35 9.65
CA CYS A 104 -5.50 4.06 10.51
C CYS A 104 -6.14 2.72 10.11
N THR A 105 -6.61 1.97 11.09
CA THR A 105 -7.39 0.73 10.87
C THR A 105 -8.64 0.97 10.04
N SER A 106 -9.27 2.13 10.19
CA SER A 106 -10.45 2.54 9.41
C SER A 106 -10.18 2.86 7.94
N PHE A 107 -8.92 2.83 7.49
CA PHE A 107 -8.61 3.14 6.09
C PHE A 107 -8.90 1.95 5.18
N ASP A 108 -9.83 2.14 4.25
CA ASP A 108 -10.20 1.11 3.29
C ASP A 108 -9.15 0.98 2.16
N TRP A 109 -8.30 -0.05 2.30
CA TRP A 109 -7.30 -0.40 1.29
C TRP A 109 -7.91 -1.04 0.04
N GLU A 110 -9.08 -1.67 0.14
CA GLU A 110 -9.77 -2.27 -1.00
C GLU A 110 -10.41 -1.18 -1.88
N GLU A 111 -11.00 -0.16 -1.27
CA GLU A 111 -11.50 1.01 -2.02
C GLU A 111 -10.34 1.72 -2.76
N GLU A 112 -9.19 1.89 -2.09
CA GLU A 112 -8.00 2.48 -2.71
C GLU A 112 -7.44 1.60 -3.84
N LYS A 113 -7.45 0.27 -3.67
CA LYS A 113 -7.06 -0.70 -4.70
C LYS A 113 -8.00 -0.63 -5.91
N GLN A 114 -9.31 -0.53 -5.69
CA GLN A 114 -10.31 -0.33 -6.75
C GLN A 114 -10.14 1.01 -7.44
N ARG A 115 -9.83 2.09 -6.71
CA ARG A 115 -9.56 3.41 -7.30
C ARG A 115 -8.34 3.39 -8.23
N LEU A 116 -7.32 2.63 -7.85
CA LEU A 116 -6.09 2.46 -8.63
C LEU A 116 -6.27 1.46 -9.77
N SER A 117 -7.28 0.58 -9.70
CA SER A 117 -7.56 -0.39 -10.74
C SER A 117 -7.99 0.28 -12.06
N ILE A 118 -7.73 -0.40 -13.17
CA ILE A 118 -8.15 0.03 -14.52
C ILE A 118 -9.68 0.27 -14.56
N GLU A 119 -10.47 -0.57 -13.87
CA GLU A 119 -11.94 -0.45 -13.78
C GLU A 119 -12.41 0.80 -13.02
N GLY A 120 -11.70 1.17 -11.94
CA GLY A 120 -12.00 2.39 -11.17
C GLY A 120 -11.80 3.68 -11.97
N ARG A 121 -10.86 3.69 -12.93
CA ARG A 121 -10.68 4.83 -13.86
C ARG A 121 -11.82 4.94 -14.87
N HIS A 122 -12.40 3.83 -15.32
CA HIS A 122 -13.54 3.84 -16.24
C HIS A 122 -14.83 4.35 -15.57
N ARG A 123 -15.08 4.02 -14.28
CA ARG A 123 -16.23 4.55 -13.52
C ARG A 123 -16.27 6.08 -13.43
N LYS A 124 -15.11 6.76 -13.39
CA LYS A 124 -15.05 8.23 -13.37
C LYS A 124 -15.22 8.89 -14.75
N ARG A 125 -15.02 8.14 -15.85
CA ARG A 125 -15.17 8.66 -17.21
C ARG A 125 -16.57 8.44 -17.80
N GLY A 126 -17.37 7.53 -17.23
CA GLY A 126 -18.76 7.26 -17.65
C GLY A 126 -19.83 8.18 -17.03
N ARG A 127 -19.44 9.24 -16.32
CA ARG A 127 -20.33 10.28 -15.79
C ARG A 127 -19.89 11.63 -16.37
N GLN A 128 -20.10 11.79 -17.68
CA GLN A 128 -20.20 13.10 -18.35
C GLN A 128 -21.39 13.04 -19.29
#